data_AF-A0A346DKV4-F1
#
_entry.id   AF-A0A346DKV4-F1
#
_cell.length_a   1.000
_cell.length_b   1.000
_cell.length_c   1.000
_cell.angle_alpha   90.00
_cell.angle_beta   90.00
_cell.angle_gamma   90.00
#
_symmetry.space_group_name_H-M   'P 1'
#
loop_
_entity.id
_entity.type
_entity.pdbx_description
1 polymer ?
#
loop_
_entity_poly.entity_id
_entity_poly.type
_entity_poly.pdbx_seq_one_letter_code
_entity_poly.pdbx_strand_id
1 'polypeptide(L)'
;VFFLFFGLLVSPKMNFAISDFWRWMVVHMWVEATFEVFTTVVIAYMLVQMGVVHRAMAERVIFLAVMLFLLTALIGISHNFYWIAKP
;
A
#
# COMPACT_ATOMS: atom_id res chain seq x y z
N VAL A 1 -8.83 -2.44 -1.41
CA VAL A 1 -9.65 -2.15 -2.61
C VAL A 1 -9.88 -0.65 -2.81
N PHE A 2 -10.20 0.13 -1.77
CA PHE A 2 -10.41 1.59 -1.88
C PHE A 2 -9.40 2.33 -2.77
N PHE A 3 -8.10 2.09 -2.58
CA PHE A 3 -7.02 2.74 -3.34
C PHE A 3 -7.07 2.50 -4.87
N LEU A 4 -7.71 1.42 -5.34
CA LEU A 4 -7.85 1.14 -6.77
C LEU A 4 -8.65 2.23 -7.49
N PHE A 5 -9.64 2.82 -6.81
CA PHE A 5 -10.52 3.81 -7.40
C PHE A 5 -9.84 5.15 -7.68
N PHE A 6 -8.62 5.39 -7.15
CA PHE A 6 -7.83 6.54 -7.54
C PHE A 6 -7.44 6.52 -9.02
N GLY A 7 -7.45 5.35 -9.68
CA GLY A 7 -7.23 5.24 -11.12
C GLY A 7 -8.30 5.95 -11.96
N LEU A 8 -9.51 6.16 -11.41
CA LEU A 8 -10.59 6.90 -12.09
C LEU A 8 -10.28 8.40 -12.22
N LEU A 9 -9.27 8.90 -11.51
CA LEU A 9 -8.84 10.31 -11.55
C LEU A 9 -7.79 10.59 -12.63
N VAL A 10 -7.36 9.57 -13.37
CA VAL A 10 -6.41 9.68 -14.49
C VAL A 10 -7.15 10.04 -15.79
N SER A 11 -6.62 10.99 -16.56
CA SER A 11 -7.19 11.39 -17.85
C SER A 11 -6.10 11.78 -18.87
N PRO A 12 -6.24 11.41 -20.16
CA PRO A 12 -5.26 11.78 -21.19
C PRO A 12 -5.07 13.28 -21.41
N LYS A 13 -6.06 14.11 -21.00
CA LYS A 13 -6.01 15.57 -21.14
C LYS A 13 -5.38 16.28 -19.93
N MET A 14 -5.04 15.53 -18.87
CA MET A 14 -4.51 16.08 -17.62
C MET A 14 -3.01 16.41 -17.76
N ASN A 15 -2.54 17.39 -16.97
CA ASN A 15 -1.09 17.61 -16.82
C ASN A 15 -0.39 16.31 -16.41
N PHE A 16 0.73 16.00 -17.05
CA PHE A 16 1.44 14.73 -16.85
C PHE A 16 1.79 14.48 -15.37
N ALA A 17 2.33 15.47 -14.65
CA ALA A 17 2.72 15.29 -13.25
C ALA A 17 1.53 14.98 -12.33
N ILE A 18 0.34 15.52 -12.64
CA ILE A 18 -0.90 15.22 -11.89
C ILE A 18 -1.43 13.84 -12.27
N SER A 19 -1.42 13.50 -13.55
CA SER A 19 -1.82 12.18 -14.04
C SER A 19 -0.93 11.07 -13.46
N ASP A 20 0.38 11.31 -13.39
CA ASP A 20 1.35 10.36 -12.86
C ASP A 20 1.22 10.21 -11.33
N PHE A 21 0.88 11.30 -10.61
CA PHE A 21 0.54 11.22 -9.19
C PHE A 21 -0.60 10.21 -8.92
N TRP A 22 -1.72 10.32 -9.65
CA TRP A 22 -2.83 9.38 -9.49
C TRP A 22 -2.48 7.96 -9.92
N ARG A 23 -1.63 7.81 -10.95
CA ARG A 23 -1.09 6.50 -11.35
C ARG A 23 -0.32 5.85 -10.19
N TRP A 24 0.54 6.59 -9.50
CA TRP A 24 1.28 6.06 -8.34
C TRP A 24 0.41 5.83 -7.11
N MET A 25 -0.71 6.55 -6.95
CA MET A 25 -1.69 6.18 -5.93
C MET A 25 -2.28 4.78 -6.17
N VAL A 26 -2.39 4.34 -7.43
CA VAL A 26 -2.78 2.96 -7.75
C VAL A 26 -1.59 2.01 -7.61
N VAL A 27 -0.44 2.30 -8.19
CA VAL A 27 0.70 1.36 -8.14
C VAL A 27 1.22 1.20 -6.70
N HIS A 28 1.55 2.29 -6.04
CA HIS A 28 2.20 2.25 -4.72
C HIS A 28 1.20 2.00 -3.58
N MET A 29 0.09 2.73 -3.54
CA MET A 29 -0.87 2.57 -2.43
C MET A 29 -1.80 1.36 -2.63
N TRP A 30 -2.29 1.16 -3.86
CA TRP A 30 -3.14 0.00 -4.13
C TRP A 30 -2.34 -1.29 -4.28
N VAL A 31 -1.40 -1.41 -5.23
CA VAL A 31 -0.69 -2.69 -5.42
C VAL A 31 0.20 -2.98 -4.23
N GLU A 32 1.18 -2.13 -3.93
CA GLU A 32 2.20 -2.44 -2.93
C GLU A 32 1.59 -2.49 -1.53
N ALA A 33 1.01 -1.39 -1.02
CA ALA A 33 0.54 -1.35 0.37
C ALA A 33 -0.69 -2.25 0.65
N THR A 34 -1.64 -2.39 -0.29
CA THR A 34 -2.82 -3.25 -0.04
C THR A 34 -2.44 -4.73 -0.06
N PHE A 35 -1.64 -5.17 -1.03
CA PHE A 35 -1.25 -6.59 -1.09
C PHE A 35 -0.25 -6.96 0.00
N GLU A 36 0.60 -6.04 0.44
CA GLU A 36 1.47 -6.25 1.59
C GLU A 36 0.65 -6.52 2.86
N VAL A 37 -0.32 -5.65 3.20
CA VAL A 37 -1.23 -5.86 4.34
C VAL A 37 -2.03 -7.16 4.20
N PHE A 38 -2.62 -7.40 3.03
CA PHE A 38 -3.41 -8.60 2.78
C PHE A 38 -2.59 -9.87 2.98
N THR A 39 -1.40 -9.93 2.39
CA THR A 39 -0.51 -11.08 2.49
C THR A 39 -0.05 -11.29 3.93
N THR A 40 0.31 -10.23 4.66
CA THR A 40 0.67 -10.32 6.08
C THR A 40 -0.46 -10.94 6.91
N VAL A 41 -1.71 -10.51 6.71
CA VAL A 41 -2.87 -11.05 7.45
C VAL A 41 -3.13 -12.51 7.07
N VAL A 42 -3.13 -12.85 5.78
CA VAL A 42 -3.40 -14.22 5.30
C VAL A 42 -2.34 -15.20 5.80
N ILE A 43 -1.07 -14.84 5.70
CA ILE A 43 0.04 -15.69 6.17
C ILE A 43 0.00 -15.85 7.69
N ALA A 44 -0.20 -14.75 8.44
CA ALA A 44 -0.34 -14.83 9.88
C ALA A 44 -1.54 -15.69 10.30
N TYR A 45 -2.67 -15.58 9.61
CA TYR A 45 -3.83 -16.45 9.84
C TYR A 45 -3.48 -17.92 9.60
N MET A 46 -2.84 -18.26 8.49
CA MET A 46 -2.41 -19.64 8.20
C MET A 46 -1.46 -20.18 9.26
N LEU A 47 -0.49 -19.38 9.72
CA LEU A 47 0.45 -19.76 10.78
C LEU A 47 -0.24 -20.02 12.12
N VAL A 48 -1.29 -19.27 12.44
CA VAL A 48 -2.14 -19.52 13.63
C VAL A 48 -2.91 -20.83 13.46
N GLN A 49 -3.50 -21.09 12.29
CA GLN A 49 -4.25 -22.33 12.03
C GLN A 49 -3.38 -23.59 12.06
N MET A 50 -2.12 -23.49 11.64
CA MET A 50 -1.15 -24.59 11.73
C MET A 50 -0.56 -24.78 13.14
N GLY A 51 -0.93 -23.93 14.10
CA GLY A 51 -0.40 -23.99 15.47
C GLY A 51 1.05 -23.52 15.61
N VAL A 52 1.63 -22.89 14.58
CA VAL A 52 3.01 -22.40 14.59
C VAL A 52 3.15 -21.12 15.42
N VAL A 53 2.11 -20.28 15.43
CA VAL A 53 2.10 -18.98 16.13
C VAL A 53 0.85 -18.83 16.97
N HIS A 54 0.99 -18.24 18.17
CA HIS A 54 -0.17 -17.86 18.99
C HIS A 54 -0.92 -16.66 18.40
N ARG A 55 -2.25 -16.75 18.41
CA ARG A 55 -3.16 -15.69 17.92
C ARG A 55 -2.83 -14.29 18.48
N ALA A 56 -2.59 -14.17 19.78
CA ALA A 56 -2.28 -12.88 20.42
C ALA A 56 -0.97 -12.26 19.91
N MET A 57 0.02 -13.10 19.56
CA MET A 57 1.27 -12.64 18.94
C MET A 57 1.04 -12.19 17.50
N ALA A 58 0.31 -13.00 16.71
CA ALA A 58 -0.03 -12.67 15.34
C ALA A 58 -0.78 -11.33 15.23
N GLU A 59 -1.81 -11.11 16.06
CA GLU A 59 -2.57 -9.86 16.07
C GLU A 59 -1.68 -8.64 16.35
N ARG A 60 -0.82 -8.70 17.38
CA ARG A 60 0.10 -7.60 17.73
C ARG A 60 1.06 -7.27 16.60
N VAL A 61 1.63 -8.30 15.96
CA VAL A 61 2.57 -8.12 14.84
C VAL A 61 1.86 -7.56 13.61
N ILE A 62 0.65 -8.05 13.28
CA ILE A 62 -0.16 -7.49 12.19
C ILE A 62 -0.43 -6.00 12.44
N PHE A 63 -0.87 -5.61 13.64
CA PHE A 63 -1.13 -4.20 13.93
C PHE A 63 0.12 -3.34 13.77
N LEU A 64 1.27 -3.78 14.30
CA LEU A 64 2.53 -3.08 14.12
C LEU A 64 2.92 -2.98 12.64
N ALA A 65 2.83 -4.07 11.90
CA ALA A 65 3.16 -4.12 10.48
C ALA A 65 2.29 -3.17 9.67
N VAL A 66 0.96 -3.18 9.86
CA VAL A 66 0.02 -2.27 9.19
C VAL A 66 0.36 -0.81 9.47
N MET A 67 0.68 -0.46 10.73
CA MET A 67 1.09 0.91 11.08
C MET A 67 2.36 1.33 10.35
N LEU A 68 3.37 0.45 10.33
CA LEU A 68 4.64 0.73 9.65
C LEU A 68 4.46 0.83 8.14
N PHE A 69 3.76 -0.12 7.51
CA PHE A 69 3.49 -0.12 6.06
C PHE A 69 2.76 1.14 5.63
N LEU A 70 1.70 1.56 6.35
CA LEU A 70 0.95 2.75 5.98
C LEU A 70 1.79 4.03 6.13
N LEU A 71 2.59 4.13 7.19
CA LEU A 71 3.48 5.28 7.39
C LEU A 71 4.54 5.36 6.29
N THR A 72 5.23 4.26 6.02
CA THR A 72 6.32 4.23 5.05
C THR A 72 5.81 4.30 3.61
N ALA A 73 4.69 3.67 3.27
CA ALA A 73 4.12 3.75 1.91
C ALA A 73 3.57 5.15 1.59
N LEU A 74 2.89 5.80 2.56
CA LEU A 74 2.35 7.14 2.33
C LEU A 74 3.44 8.18 2.07
N ILE A 75 4.58 8.07 2.75
CA ILE A 75 5.74 8.94 2.51
C ILE A 75 6.53 8.43 1.30
N GLY A 76 6.71 7.12 1.19
CA GLY A 76 7.54 6.41 0.22
C GLY A 76 7.07 6.59 -1.22
N ILE A 77 5.77 6.79 -1.45
CA ILE A 77 5.23 7.11 -2.77
C ILE A 77 5.98 8.29 -3.43
N SER A 78 6.49 9.22 -2.62
CA SER A 78 7.23 10.39 -3.08
C SER A 78 8.50 10.09 -3.87
N HIS A 79 9.12 8.90 -3.73
CA HIS A 79 10.28 8.55 -4.53
C HIS A 79 9.97 8.50 -6.03
N ASN A 80 8.70 8.34 -6.39
CA ASN A 80 8.25 8.34 -7.77
C ASN A 80 8.11 9.76 -8.35
N PHE A 81 8.19 10.79 -7.50
CA PHE A 81 8.00 12.18 -7.89
C PHE A 81 9.30 12.93 -8.09
N TYR A 82 10.45 12.30 -7.86
CA TYR A 82 11.78 12.96 -7.91
C TYR A 82 12.06 13.64 -9.25
N TRP A 83 11.56 13.09 -10.36
CA TRP A 83 11.96 13.51 -11.71
C TRP A 83 10.78 13.86 -12.63
N ILE A 84 9.60 14.14 -12.07
CA ILE A 84 8.37 14.43 -12.85
C ILE A 84 8.08 15.94 -12.98
N ALA A 85 9.07 16.79 -12.74
CA ALA A 85 8.94 18.26 -12.78
C ALA A 85 7.90 18.84 -11.78
N LYS A 86 7.62 18.11 -10.68
CA LYS A 86 7.03 18.71 -9.47
C LYS A 86 8.08 19.57 -8.75
N PRO A 87 7.68 20.67 -8.08
CA PRO A 87 8.59 21.40 -7.21
C PRO A 87 9.10 20.53 -6.05
#